data_AF-A0A956R2G8-F1
#
_entry.id   AF-A0A956R2G8-F1
#
_cell.length_a   1.000
_cell.length_b   1.000
_cell.length_c   1.000
_cell.angle_alpha   90.00
_cell.angle_beta   90.00
_cell.angle_gamma   90.00
#
_symmetry.space_group_name_H-M   'P 1'
#
loop_
_entity.id
_entity.type
_entity.pdbx_description
1 polymer ?
#
loop_
_entity_poly.entity_id
_entity_poly.type
_entity_poly.pdbx_seq_one_letter_code
_entity_poly.pdbx_strand_id
1 'polypeptide(L)'
;INLLGKKAPATTRKISFGDNVDQISWHHTGNLDKLWKGVPNLKVLEIETGEFEVGKMNAPALERAIFITGGLSPSCAKNIAKATMPAIQHLEIYYGDPNYGGDCTVQDVLPMLARTDLAQLRYLGLKNSMFSNDIARALVKAPVLKTLETLDLSLGTMTDEGAEALVRAKDALAHLQVLDLTRNFLSKKGIKAVKDLCPKVITGGQEEADEDGDDTYYYVSIAE
;
A
#
# COMPACT_ATOMS: atom_id res chain seq x y z
N ILE A 1 10.37 6.43 18.85
CA ILE A 1 11.27 6.71 17.70
C ILE A 1 12.49 7.59 18.03
N ASN A 2 12.33 8.74 18.70
CA ASN A 2 13.44 9.68 18.97
C ASN A 2 14.70 9.04 19.61
N LEU A 3 14.50 8.04 20.47
CA LEU A 3 15.59 7.30 21.12
C LEU A 3 16.30 6.34 20.13
N LEU A 4 15.55 5.66 19.27
CA LEU A 4 16.09 4.77 18.24
C LEU A 4 16.95 5.55 17.25
N GLY A 5 16.47 6.69 16.74
CA GLY A 5 17.26 7.53 15.83
C GLY A 5 18.57 8.06 16.44
N LYS A 6 18.69 8.09 17.76
CA LYS A 6 19.92 8.54 18.47
C LYS A 6 20.82 7.39 18.95
N LYS A 7 20.24 6.23 19.27
CA LYS A 7 20.94 5.15 19.97
C LYS A 7 21.00 3.84 19.20
N ALA A 8 20.28 3.71 18.09
CA ALA A 8 20.35 2.52 17.26
C ALA A 8 21.80 2.32 16.75
N PRO A 9 22.36 1.11 16.84
CA PRO A 9 23.67 0.83 16.26
C PRO A 9 23.69 1.13 14.76
N ALA A 10 24.80 1.62 14.23
CA ALA A 10 24.98 1.79 12.77
C ALA A 10 24.88 0.46 11.98
N THR A 11 24.99 -0.67 12.70
CA THR A 11 24.78 -2.04 12.21
C THR A 11 23.30 -2.44 12.12
N THR A 12 22.36 -1.59 12.54
CA THR A 12 20.93 -1.87 12.44
C THR A 12 20.54 -2.10 10.97
N ARG A 13 19.85 -3.22 10.71
CA ARG A 13 19.38 -3.61 9.37
C ARG A 13 17.87 -3.85 9.31
N LYS A 14 17.24 -4.17 10.44
CA LYS A 14 15.80 -4.38 10.54
C LYS A 14 15.25 -3.58 11.71
N ILE A 15 14.11 -2.94 11.50
CA ILE A 15 13.29 -2.33 12.53
C ILE A 15 11.84 -2.72 12.26
N SER A 16 11.16 -3.21 13.29
CA SER A 16 9.73 -3.48 13.28
C SER A 16 9.08 -2.71 14.42
N PHE A 17 7.91 -2.12 14.19
CA PHE A 17 7.05 -1.48 15.18
C PHE A 17 5.69 -2.16 15.14
N GLY A 18 5.11 -2.46 16.31
CA GLY A 18 3.72 -2.93 16.37
C GLY A 18 3.49 -4.44 16.34
N ASP A 19 4.54 -5.27 16.51
CA ASP A 19 4.35 -6.72 16.65
C ASP A 19 3.41 -7.02 17.85
N ASN A 20 2.27 -7.70 17.60
CA ASN A 20 1.20 -8.05 18.55
C ASN A 20 0.41 -6.87 19.15
N VAL A 21 -0.34 -6.13 18.34
CA VAL A 21 -1.30 -5.15 18.86
C VAL A 21 -2.74 -5.65 18.67
N ASP A 22 -3.47 -5.86 19.77
CA ASP A 22 -4.88 -6.31 19.73
C ASP A 22 -5.81 -5.25 19.11
N GLN A 23 -5.39 -3.97 19.04
CA GLN A 23 -6.06 -2.86 18.36
C GLN A 23 -5.00 -1.92 17.76
N ILE A 24 -4.88 -1.89 16.42
CA ILE A 24 -3.84 -1.11 15.74
C ILE A 24 -4.03 0.38 16.02
N SER A 25 -5.28 0.84 16.04
CA SER A 25 -5.72 2.24 16.15
C SER A 25 -5.22 2.98 17.40
N TRP A 26 -4.82 2.28 18.46
CA TRP A 26 -4.39 2.88 19.74
C TRP A 26 -2.88 3.13 19.82
N HIS A 27 -2.11 2.72 18.81
CA HIS A 27 -0.66 2.77 18.82
C HIS A 27 -0.13 3.94 17.98
N HIS A 28 0.30 5.00 18.66
CA HIS A 28 0.91 6.18 18.02
C HIS A 28 2.44 6.09 18.06
N THR A 29 3.05 5.83 16.92
CA THR A 29 4.52 5.72 16.83
C THR A 29 5.18 7.09 16.76
N GLY A 30 4.43 8.09 16.30
CA GLY A 30 4.88 9.47 16.11
C GLY A 30 5.69 9.61 14.81
N ASN A 31 6.56 10.63 14.75
CA ASN A 31 7.28 10.97 13.52
C ASN A 31 8.66 10.29 13.42
N LEU A 32 8.90 9.62 12.29
CA LEU A 32 10.13 8.88 11.97
C LEU A 32 11.27 9.75 11.41
N ASP A 33 11.11 11.07 11.25
CA ASP A 33 12.09 11.94 10.59
C ASP A 33 13.53 11.81 11.14
N LYS A 34 13.66 11.60 12.46
CA LYS A 34 14.97 11.41 13.12
C LYS A 34 15.57 10.02 12.92
N LEU A 35 14.78 9.04 12.50
CA LEU A 35 15.23 7.68 12.24
C LEU A 35 16.19 7.64 11.05
N TRP A 36 15.87 8.35 9.97
CA TRP A 36 16.55 8.24 8.68
C TRP A 36 18.04 8.61 8.73
N LYS A 37 18.42 9.55 9.59
CA LYS A 37 19.83 9.91 9.82
C LYS A 37 20.57 8.93 10.73
N GLY A 38 19.85 8.29 11.66
CA GLY A 38 20.42 7.40 12.68
C GLY A 38 20.68 5.98 12.19
N VAL A 39 19.90 5.50 11.20
CA VAL A 39 20.00 4.14 10.67
C VAL A 39 20.12 4.13 9.14
N PRO A 40 21.19 4.71 8.55
CA PRO A 40 21.33 4.83 7.10
C PRO A 40 21.44 3.48 6.36
N ASN A 41 21.76 2.41 7.10
CA ASN A 41 21.92 1.06 6.57
C ASN A 41 20.68 0.17 6.79
N LEU A 42 19.54 0.74 7.18
CA LEU A 42 18.31 0.00 7.37
C LEU A 42 17.87 -0.66 6.06
N LYS A 43 17.69 -1.98 6.08
CA LYS A 43 17.25 -2.80 4.93
C LYS A 43 15.78 -3.16 5.00
N VAL A 44 15.25 -3.37 6.20
CA VAL A 44 13.87 -3.79 6.44
C VAL A 44 13.21 -2.86 7.45
N LEU A 45 12.06 -2.30 7.07
CA LEU A 45 11.20 -1.51 7.93
C LEU A 45 9.78 -2.08 7.90
N GLU A 46 9.24 -2.44 9.06
CA GLU A 46 7.87 -2.89 9.20
C GLU A 46 7.20 -2.01 10.26
N ILE A 47 6.09 -1.39 9.92
CA ILE A 47 5.30 -0.55 10.83
C ILE A 47 3.88 -1.09 10.84
N GLU A 48 3.38 -1.42 12.02
CA GLU A 48 1.99 -1.83 12.25
C GLU A 48 1.39 -1.03 13.41
N THR A 49 0.87 0.15 13.09
CA THR A 49 0.54 1.14 14.12
C THR A 49 -0.62 2.02 13.65
N GLY A 50 -1.49 2.44 14.58
CA GLY A 50 -2.66 3.27 14.28
C GLY A 50 -2.29 4.57 13.59
N GLU A 51 -1.34 5.32 14.17
CA GLU A 51 -0.88 6.57 13.57
C GLU A 51 0.65 6.66 13.53
N PHE A 52 1.17 7.04 12.37
CA PHE A 52 2.58 7.34 12.18
C PHE A 52 2.80 8.38 11.08
N GLU A 53 3.92 9.09 11.17
CA GLU A 53 4.39 9.98 10.12
C GLU A 53 5.81 9.60 9.72
N VAL A 54 6.07 9.41 8.42
CA VAL A 54 7.44 9.09 7.95
C VAL A 54 8.34 10.32 7.85
N GLY A 55 7.79 11.54 7.85
CA GLY A 55 8.57 12.76 7.67
C GLY A 55 9.34 12.77 6.34
N LYS A 56 10.53 13.42 6.30
CA LYS A 56 11.36 13.44 5.08
C LYS A 56 12.20 12.17 4.98
N MET A 57 11.57 11.10 4.51
CA MET A 57 12.19 9.79 4.42
C MET A 57 13.34 9.73 3.42
N ASN A 58 14.55 9.48 3.94
CA ASN A 58 15.75 9.19 3.16
C ASN A 58 16.36 7.87 3.64
N ALA A 59 16.06 6.79 2.93
CA ALA A 59 16.42 5.42 3.32
C ALA A 59 17.13 4.71 2.15
N PRO A 60 18.40 5.06 1.87
CA PRO A 60 19.08 4.62 0.65
C PRO A 60 19.34 3.11 0.58
N ALA A 61 19.46 2.44 1.73
CA ALA A 61 19.70 1.00 1.82
C ALA A 61 18.43 0.16 2.02
N LEU A 62 17.24 0.79 2.02
CA LEU A 62 16.00 0.09 2.33
C LEU A 62 15.57 -0.79 1.16
N GLU A 63 15.43 -2.08 1.42
CA GLU A 63 15.09 -3.13 0.47
C GLU A 63 13.62 -3.58 0.62
N ARG A 64 13.10 -3.55 1.85
CA ARG A 64 11.71 -3.90 2.19
C ARG A 64 11.10 -2.87 3.12
N ALA A 65 9.91 -2.39 2.79
CA ALA A 65 9.10 -1.54 3.67
C ALA A 65 7.63 -1.99 3.68
N ILE A 66 7.04 -2.09 4.87
CA ILE A 66 5.62 -2.38 5.06
C ILE A 66 5.07 -1.33 6.03
N PHE A 67 4.02 -0.65 5.60
CA PHE A 67 3.33 0.39 6.36
C PHE A 67 1.87 0.00 6.57
N ILE A 68 1.57 -0.60 7.72
CA ILE A 68 0.23 -1.06 8.13
C ILE A 68 -0.35 -0.06 9.14
N THR A 69 -1.55 0.42 8.85
CA THR A 69 -2.36 1.30 9.69
C THR A 69 -3.84 1.10 9.35
N GLY A 70 -4.72 1.35 10.32
CA GLY A 70 -6.16 1.46 10.11
C GLY A 70 -6.57 2.73 9.36
N GLY A 71 -5.70 3.75 9.27
CA GLY A 71 -5.95 5.01 8.57
C GLY A 71 -4.69 5.83 8.28
N LEU A 72 -4.25 5.81 7.03
CA LEU A 72 -3.07 6.56 6.59
C LEU A 72 -3.45 7.99 6.21
N SER A 73 -2.78 8.98 6.81
CA SER A 73 -2.97 10.38 6.47
C SER A 73 -2.43 10.72 5.06
N PRO A 74 -2.96 11.76 4.39
CA PRO A 74 -2.57 12.11 3.03
C PRO A 74 -1.17 12.74 3.02
N SER A 75 -0.78 13.39 4.13
CA SER A 75 0.59 13.86 4.35
C SER A 75 1.58 12.72 4.40
N CYS A 76 1.27 11.67 5.17
CA CYS A 76 2.15 10.52 5.31
C CYS A 76 2.25 9.74 3.99
N ALA A 77 1.14 9.49 3.30
CA ALA A 77 1.11 8.84 1.98
C ALA A 77 1.99 9.59 0.96
N LYS A 78 1.87 10.92 0.88
CA LYS A 78 2.70 11.77 0.01
C LYS A 78 4.18 11.69 0.38
N ASN A 79 4.51 11.64 1.67
CA ASN A 79 5.87 11.54 2.15
C ASN A 79 6.50 10.18 1.81
N ILE A 80 5.76 9.09 1.96
CA ILE A 80 6.18 7.75 1.51
C ILE A 80 6.41 7.76 -0.01
N ALA A 81 5.45 8.30 -0.78
CA ALA A 81 5.54 8.34 -2.23
C ALA A 81 6.74 9.14 -2.75
N LYS A 82 7.19 10.16 -2.01
CA LYS A 82 8.35 11.00 -2.34
C LYS A 82 9.67 10.52 -1.68
N ALA A 83 9.65 9.42 -0.94
CA ALA A 83 10.81 8.93 -0.22
C ALA A 83 11.97 8.58 -1.15
N THR A 84 13.19 8.88 -0.71
CA THR A 84 14.43 8.42 -1.37
C THR A 84 14.74 7.00 -0.90
N MET A 85 14.53 6.01 -1.78
CA MET A 85 14.69 4.59 -1.49
C MET A 85 15.11 3.79 -2.73
N PRO A 86 16.27 4.09 -3.35
CA PRO A 86 16.71 3.48 -4.61
C PRO A 86 16.93 1.95 -4.55
N ALA A 87 17.13 1.39 -3.34
CA ALA A 87 17.31 -0.05 -3.14
C ALA A 87 16.00 -0.82 -2.90
N ILE A 88 14.84 -0.14 -2.88
CA ILE A 88 13.57 -0.77 -2.52
C ILE A 88 13.20 -1.84 -3.55
N GLN A 89 12.86 -3.03 -3.03
CA GLN A 89 12.43 -4.19 -3.82
C GLN A 89 10.99 -4.54 -3.49
N HIS A 90 10.58 -4.33 -2.23
CA HIS A 90 9.26 -4.66 -1.72
C HIS A 90 8.67 -3.51 -0.92
N LEU A 91 7.53 -2.97 -1.37
CA LEU A 91 6.84 -1.88 -0.70
C LEU A 91 5.35 -2.19 -0.54
N GLU A 92 4.85 -2.12 0.69
CA GLU A 92 3.42 -2.23 1.01
C GLU A 92 2.95 -1.00 1.76
N ILE A 93 1.85 -0.42 1.30
CA ILE A 93 1.19 0.75 1.88
C ILE A 93 -0.28 0.40 2.10
N TYR A 94 -0.72 0.48 3.35
CA TYR A 94 -2.12 0.30 3.74
C TYR A 94 -2.73 1.68 3.93
N TYR A 95 -3.82 1.97 3.22
CA TYR A 95 -4.43 3.31 3.25
C TYR A 95 -5.50 3.46 4.33
N GLY A 96 -6.13 2.36 4.72
CA GLY A 96 -7.08 2.33 5.81
C GLY A 96 -8.45 2.89 5.44
N ASP A 97 -9.19 3.24 6.48
CA ASP A 97 -10.56 3.69 6.45
C ASP A 97 -10.68 5.11 7.06
N PRO A 98 -11.55 5.98 6.51
CA PRO A 98 -11.78 7.33 7.03
C PRO A 98 -12.12 7.39 8.52
N ASN A 99 -12.81 6.39 9.06
CA ASN A 99 -13.19 6.34 10.48
C ASN A 99 -11.97 6.21 11.42
N TYR A 100 -10.83 5.78 10.89
CA TYR A 100 -9.58 5.61 11.63
C TYR A 100 -8.48 6.56 11.14
N GLY A 101 -8.85 7.63 10.41
CA GLY A 101 -7.93 8.65 9.91
C GLY A 101 -7.42 8.44 8.49
N GLY A 102 -7.94 7.42 7.78
CA GLY A 102 -7.62 7.14 6.38
C GLY A 102 -8.44 7.99 5.42
N ASP A 103 -8.08 9.26 5.26
CA ASP A 103 -8.72 10.23 4.34
C ASP A 103 -7.94 10.41 3.02
N CYS A 104 -7.06 9.47 2.70
CA CYS A 104 -6.36 9.44 1.42
C CYS A 104 -7.32 9.33 0.24
N THR A 105 -6.92 9.94 -0.87
CA THR A 105 -7.56 9.79 -2.18
C THR A 105 -6.55 9.33 -3.20
N VAL A 106 -7.00 9.04 -4.43
CA VAL A 106 -6.09 8.71 -5.53
C VAL A 106 -5.02 9.78 -5.76
N GLN A 107 -5.30 11.06 -5.46
CA GLN A 107 -4.32 12.16 -5.62
C GLN A 107 -3.07 11.95 -4.75
N ASP A 108 -3.21 11.27 -3.62
CA ASP A 108 -2.11 10.99 -2.69
C ASP A 108 -1.27 9.79 -3.15
N VAL A 109 -1.81 8.97 -4.05
CA VAL A 109 -1.18 7.78 -4.64
C VAL A 109 -0.48 8.09 -5.96
N LEU A 110 -0.97 9.07 -6.73
CA LEU A 110 -0.40 9.46 -8.02
C LEU A 110 1.12 9.67 -7.99
N PRO A 111 1.74 10.32 -6.97
CA PRO A 111 3.19 10.48 -6.93
C PRO A 111 3.94 9.15 -6.85
N MET A 112 3.36 8.12 -6.22
CA MET A 112 3.94 6.78 -6.19
C MET A 112 3.82 6.11 -7.56
N LEU A 113 2.64 6.20 -8.18
CA LEU A 113 2.40 5.63 -9.51
C LEU A 113 3.30 6.25 -10.59
N ALA A 114 3.66 7.53 -10.42
CA ALA A 114 4.52 8.28 -11.31
C ALA A 114 6.03 7.99 -11.15
N ARG A 115 6.45 7.14 -10.20
CA ARG A 115 7.88 6.87 -9.96
C ARG A 115 8.53 6.18 -11.15
N THR A 116 9.73 6.62 -11.48
CA THR A 116 10.58 6.07 -12.56
C THR A 116 11.98 5.71 -12.08
N ASP A 117 12.33 6.09 -10.86
CA ASP A 117 13.65 5.91 -10.24
C ASP A 117 13.77 4.64 -9.38
N LEU A 118 12.65 3.94 -9.13
CA LEU A 118 12.59 2.72 -8.34
C LEU A 118 12.93 1.46 -9.16
N ALA A 119 14.12 1.43 -9.77
CA ALA A 119 14.53 0.39 -10.73
C ALA A 119 14.55 -1.05 -10.17
N GLN A 120 14.68 -1.19 -8.86
CA GLN A 120 14.72 -2.49 -8.17
C GLN A 120 13.36 -2.95 -7.62
N LEU A 121 12.32 -2.11 -7.68
CA LEU A 121 11.03 -2.44 -7.11
C LEU A 121 10.39 -3.59 -7.90
N ARG A 122 10.07 -4.69 -7.21
CA ARG A 122 9.43 -5.90 -7.77
C ARG A 122 8.04 -6.12 -7.21
N TYR A 123 7.79 -5.69 -5.97
CA TYR A 123 6.50 -5.81 -5.30
C TYR A 123 6.00 -4.45 -4.87
N LEU A 124 4.80 -4.08 -5.33
CA LEU A 124 4.06 -2.91 -4.83
C LEU A 124 2.68 -3.34 -4.34
N GLY A 125 2.42 -3.12 -3.05
CA GLY A 125 1.11 -3.24 -2.44
C GLY A 125 0.50 -1.86 -2.17
N LEU A 126 -0.65 -1.59 -2.79
CA LEU A 126 -1.52 -0.44 -2.49
C LEU A 126 -2.79 -1.00 -1.88
N LYS A 127 -2.66 -1.44 -0.64
CA LYS A 127 -3.58 -2.36 0.02
C LYS A 127 -4.59 -1.60 0.86
N ASN A 128 -5.64 -2.30 1.26
CA ASN A 128 -6.53 -1.82 2.31
C ASN A 128 -7.05 -0.40 2.01
N SER A 129 -7.55 -0.20 0.79
CA SER A 129 -7.85 1.13 0.25
C SER A 129 -9.35 1.30 -0.02
N MET A 130 -9.96 2.31 0.60
CA MET A 130 -11.37 2.68 0.38
C MET A 130 -11.67 3.25 -1.01
N PHE A 131 -10.63 3.58 -1.78
CA PHE A 131 -10.70 4.16 -3.12
C PHE A 131 -10.02 3.26 -4.18
N SER A 132 -10.12 1.94 -3.99
CA SER A 132 -9.45 0.93 -4.84
C SER A 132 -9.82 1.03 -6.33
N ASN A 133 -11.06 1.39 -6.65
CA ASN A 133 -11.50 1.60 -8.04
C ASN A 133 -10.76 2.78 -8.70
N ASP A 134 -10.46 3.85 -7.96
CA ASP A 134 -9.69 4.98 -8.47
C ASP A 134 -8.21 4.65 -8.67
N ILE A 135 -7.62 3.87 -7.77
CA ILE A 135 -6.28 3.32 -7.97
C ILE A 135 -6.24 2.53 -9.28
N ALA A 136 -7.19 1.61 -9.50
CA ALA A 136 -7.29 0.84 -10.73
C ALA A 136 -7.38 1.72 -12.00
N ARG A 137 -8.15 2.82 -11.95
CA ARG A 137 -8.21 3.81 -13.05
C ARG A 137 -6.88 4.50 -13.30
N ALA A 138 -6.13 4.84 -12.25
CA ALA A 138 -4.86 5.54 -12.37
C ALA A 138 -3.72 4.67 -12.93
N LEU A 139 -3.80 3.34 -12.77
CA LEU A 139 -2.76 2.40 -13.21
C LEU A 139 -2.50 2.41 -14.73
N VAL A 140 -3.50 2.78 -15.55
CA VAL A 140 -3.40 2.80 -17.02
C VAL A 140 -2.15 3.57 -17.51
N LYS A 141 -1.69 4.58 -16.76
CA LYS A 141 -0.54 5.43 -17.12
C LYS A 141 0.60 5.37 -16.12
N ALA A 142 0.62 4.39 -15.21
CA ALA A 142 1.57 4.34 -14.11
C ALA A 142 2.94 3.79 -14.55
N PRO A 143 3.99 4.64 -14.69
CA PRO A 143 5.32 4.16 -15.09
C PRO A 143 5.95 3.20 -14.08
N VAL A 144 5.57 3.26 -12.79
CA VAL A 144 6.12 2.36 -11.76
C VAL A 144 5.85 0.89 -12.07
N LEU A 145 4.79 0.58 -12.82
CA LEU A 145 4.43 -0.78 -13.21
C LEU A 145 5.54 -1.50 -13.97
N LYS A 146 6.35 -0.77 -14.75
CA LYS A 146 7.35 -1.34 -15.67
C LYS A 146 8.42 -2.20 -14.98
N THR A 147 8.65 -2.01 -13.68
CA THR A 147 9.64 -2.79 -12.92
C THR A 147 9.03 -3.91 -12.10
N LEU A 148 7.70 -3.91 -11.94
CA LEU A 148 7.01 -4.82 -11.03
C LEU A 148 6.89 -6.23 -11.62
N GLU A 149 6.99 -7.20 -10.71
CA GLU A 149 6.59 -8.58 -10.91
C GLU A 149 5.24 -8.84 -10.23
N THR A 150 4.98 -8.19 -9.09
CA THR A 150 3.75 -8.33 -8.32
C THR A 150 3.13 -6.96 -8.05
N LEU A 151 1.84 -6.85 -8.39
CA LEU A 151 0.97 -5.76 -7.95
C LEU A 151 -0.09 -6.33 -7.00
N ASP A 152 -0.18 -5.76 -5.80
CA ASP A 152 -1.12 -6.18 -4.77
C ASP A 152 -2.10 -5.03 -4.46
N LEU A 153 -3.37 -5.23 -4.78
CA LEU A 153 -4.49 -4.32 -4.52
C LEU A 153 -5.52 -5.00 -3.58
N SER A 154 -5.06 -5.92 -2.73
CA SER A 154 -5.90 -6.68 -1.81
C SER A 154 -6.41 -5.85 -0.63
N LEU A 155 -7.37 -6.42 0.09
CA LEU A 155 -7.95 -5.90 1.34
C LEU A 155 -8.76 -4.61 1.16
N GLY A 156 -9.03 -4.20 -0.09
CA GLY A 156 -9.67 -2.94 -0.42
C GLY A 156 -11.16 -3.06 -0.74
N THR A 157 -11.69 -2.00 -1.33
CA THR A 157 -13.11 -1.89 -1.71
C THR A 157 -13.32 -2.02 -3.22
N MET A 158 -12.46 -2.76 -3.93
CA MET A 158 -12.57 -2.86 -5.40
C MET A 158 -13.84 -3.59 -5.81
N THR A 159 -14.64 -2.96 -6.67
CA THR A 159 -15.84 -3.56 -7.27
C THR A 159 -15.61 -3.89 -8.74
N ASP A 160 -16.65 -4.37 -9.42
CA ASP A 160 -16.60 -4.64 -10.87
C ASP A 160 -16.18 -3.40 -11.69
N GLU A 161 -16.40 -2.17 -11.21
CA GLU A 161 -15.91 -0.96 -11.86
C GLU A 161 -14.37 -0.87 -11.89
N GLY A 162 -13.74 -1.25 -10.78
CA GLY A 162 -12.28 -1.35 -10.67
C GLY A 162 -11.74 -2.46 -11.55
N ALA A 163 -12.41 -3.61 -11.59
CA ALA A 163 -12.07 -4.70 -12.52
C ALA A 163 -12.12 -4.23 -13.99
N GLU A 164 -13.16 -3.50 -14.39
CA GLU A 164 -13.26 -2.92 -15.73
C GLU A 164 -12.15 -1.90 -16.00
N ALA A 165 -11.71 -1.14 -14.98
CA ALA A 165 -10.56 -0.25 -15.10
C ALA A 165 -9.23 -1.02 -15.29
N LEU A 166 -9.02 -2.11 -14.56
CA LEU A 166 -7.85 -2.98 -14.75
C LEU A 166 -7.82 -3.61 -16.14
N VAL A 167 -8.99 -3.98 -16.70
CA VAL A 167 -9.09 -4.45 -18.08
C VAL A 167 -8.64 -3.39 -19.08
N ARG A 168 -8.96 -2.11 -18.85
CA ARG A 168 -8.44 -1.00 -19.67
C ARG A 168 -6.93 -0.80 -19.51
N ALA A 169 -6.35 -1.25 -18.41
CA ALA A 169 -4.90 -1.23 -18.15
C ALA A 169 -4.18 -2.52 -18.59
N LYS A 170 -4.84 -3.46 -19.27
CA LYS A 170 -4.30 -4.79 -19.58
C LYS A 170 -2.88 -4.78 -20.13
N ASP A 171 -2.59 -3.93 -21.12
CA ASP A 171 -1.26 -3.89 -21.74
C ASP A 171 -0.16 -3.45 -20.77
N ALA A 172 -0.50 -2.59 -19.79
CA ALA A 172 0.42 -2.16 -18.74
C ALA A 172 0.59 -3.19 -17.62
N LEU A 173 -0.27 -4.21 -17.55
CA LEU A 173 -0.26 -5.26 -16.53
C LEU A 173 0.23 -6.61 -17.07
N ALA A 174 0.26 -6.79 -18.40
CA ALA A 174 0.52 -8.07 -19.05
C ALA A 174 1.89 -8.69 -18.71
N HIS A 175 2.88 -7.88 -18.32
CA HIS A 175 4.21 -8.35 -17.90
C HIS A 175 4.29 -8.74 -16.43
N LEU A 176 3.30 -8.39 -15.60
CA LEU A 176 3.27 -8.82 -14.21
C LEU A 176 3.26 -10.34 -14.15
N GLN A 177 3.85 -10.90 -13.10
CA GLN A 177 3.72 -12.32 -12.78
C GLN A 177 2.48 -12.55 -11.92
N VAL A 178 2.19 -11.63 -11.00
CA VAL A 178 1.09 -11.74 -10.05
C VAL A 178 0.31 -10.42 -9.93
N LEU A 179 -1.02 -10.54 -9.99
CA LEU A 179 -1.97 -9.51 -9.60
C LEU A 179 -2.84 -10.06 -8.47
N ASP A 180 -2.70 -9.48 -7.28
CA ASP A 180 -3.50 -9.86 -6.11
C ASP A 180 -4.67 -8.89 -5.90
N LEU A 181 -5.88 -9.42 -5.94
CA LEU A 181 -7.16 -8.74 -5.73
C LEU A 181 -7.97 -9.43 -4.63
N THR A 182 -7.32 -10.19 -3.74
CA THR A 182 -7.99 -10.86 -2.62
C THR A 182 -8.67 -9.87 -1.70
N ARG A 183 -9.78 -10.30 -1.07
CA ARG A 183 -10.53 -9.46 -0.11
C ARG A 183 -10.90 -8.09 -0.67
N ASN A 184 -11.62 -8.12 -1.78
CA ASN A 184 -12.30 -6.99 -2.40
C ASN A 184 -13.78 -7.36 -2.59
N PHE A 185 -14.53 -6.61 -3.39
CA PHE A 185 -15.97 -6.78 -3.62
C PHE A 185 -16.26 -7.09 -5.10
N LEU A 186 -15.40 -7.93 -5.72
CA LEU A 186 -15.60 -8.35 -7.11
C LEU A 186 -16.70 -9.39 -7.20
N SER A 187 -17.65 -9.15 -8.11
CA SER A 187 -18.65 -10.16 -8.45
C SER A 187 -18.00 -11.29 -9.26
N LYS A 188 -18.75 -12.37 -9.50
CA LYS A 188 -18.33 -13.43 -10.44
C LYS A 188 -18.02 -12.87 -11.85
N LYS A 189 -18.70 -11.79 -12.26
CA LYS A 189 -18.44 -11.10 -13.54
C LYS A 189 -17.08 -10.39 -13.48
N GLY A 190 -16.81 -9.61 -12.43
CA GLY A 190 -15.53 -8.93 -12.21
C GLY A 190 -14.35 -9.90 -12.18
N ILE A 191 -14.45 -10.98 -11.40
CA ILE A 191 -13.43 -12.04 -11.33
C ILE A 191 -13.14 -12.62 -12.72
N LYS A 192 -14.19 -12.92 -13.50
CA LYS A 192 -14.03 -13.45 -14.85
C LYS A 192 -13.36 -12.44 -15.80
N ALA A 193 -13.59 -11.14 -15.61
CA ALA A 193 -13.02 -10.09 -16.44
C ALA A 193 -11.51 -9.93 -16.23
N VAL A 194 -11.02 -10.09 -14.98
CA VAL A 194 -9.61 -9.85 -14.63
C VAL A 194 -8.71 -11.06 -14.78
N LYS A 195 -9.26 -12.28 -14.87
CA LYS A 195 -8.50 -13.55 -14.78
C LYS A 195 -7.30 -13.68 -15.74
N ASP A 196 -7.36 -13.02 -16.89
CA ASP A 196 -6.37 -13.12 -17.98
C ASP A 196 -5.52 -11.83 -18.13
N LEU A 197 -5.49 -10.97 -17.10
CA LEU A 197 -4.68 -9.73 -17.14
C LEU A 197 -3.18 -10.00 -17.00
N CYS A 198 -2.80 -11.06 -16.30
CA CYS A 198 -1.43 -11.54 -16.16
C CYS A 198 -1.44 -13.06 -15.86
N PRO A 199 -0.29 -13.75 -15.80
CA PRO A 199 -0.22 -15.21 -15.61
C PRO A 199 -0.89 -15.72 -14.34
N LYS A 200 -0.88 -14.94 -13.25
CA LYS A 200 -1.51 -15.31 -11.99
C LYS A 200 -2.33 -14.15 -11.41
N VAL A 201 -3.64 -14.28 -11.46
CA VAL A 201 -4.58 -13.36 -10.81
C VAL A 201 -5.21 -14.06 -9.62
N ILE A 202 -5.12 -13.46 -8.44
CA ILE A 202 -5.63 -14.02 -7.18
C ILE A 202 -6.86 -13.20 -6.75
N THR A 203 -8.02 -13.84 -6.62
CA THR A 203 -9.30 -13.16 -6.29
C THR A 203 -10.03 -13.83 -5.13
N GLY A 204 -9.30 -14.51 -4.24
CA GLY A 204 -9.88 -15.24 -3.11
C GLY A 204 -10.49 -14.31 -2.05
N GLY A 205 -11.46 -14.84 -1.29
CA GLY A 205 -12.04 -14.17 -0.13
C GLY A 205 -12.71 -12.83 -0.42
N GLN A 206 -13.47 -12.72 -1.53
CA GLN A 206 -14.26 -11.51 -1.79
C GLN A 206 -15.33 -11.34 -0.71
N GLU A 207 -15.55 -10.09 -0.30
CA GLU A 207 -16.54 -9.67 0.69
C GLU A 207 -17.87 -9.31 0.00
N GLU A 208 -18.95 -9.32 0.77
CA GLU A 208 -20.26 -8.82 0.35
C GLU A 208 -20.48 -7.44 0.97
N ALA A 209 -21.04 -6.50 0.20
CA ALA A 209 -21.32 -5.17 0.69
C ALA A 209 -22.47 -5.21 1.70
N ASP A 210 -22.41 -4.35 2.71
CA ASP A 210 -23.50 -4.22 3.68
C ASP A 210 -24.60 -3.34 3.06
N GLU A 211 -25.84 -3.83 3.10
CA GLU A 211 -27.03 -3.11 2.63
C GLU A 211 -27.82 -2.59 3.83
N ASP A 212 -28.00 -1.27 3.94
CA ASP A 212 -28.92 -0.63 4.89
C ASP A 212 -29.92 0.23 4.12
N GLY A 213 -31.09 -0.36 3.81
CA GLY A 213 -32.09 0.26 2.97
C GLY A 213 -31.63 0.42 1.51
N ASP A 214 -31.55 1.65 1.04
CA ASP A 214 -31.07 2.00 -0.31
C ASP A 214 -29.56 2.29 -0.35
N ASP A 215 -28.88 2.29 0.80
CA ASP A 215 -27.45 2.58 0.92
C ASP A 215 -26.62 1.29 0.90
N THR A 216 -25.52 1.31 0.14
CA THR A 216 -24.54 0.20 0.07
C THR A 216 -23.22 0.64 0.67
N TYR A 217 -22.75 -0.08 1.68
CA TYR A 217 -21.53 0.21 2.42
C TYR A 217 -20.43 -0.80 2.09
N TYR A 218 -19.22 -0.28 1.90
CA TYR A 218 -18.00 -1.06 1.68
C TYR A 218 -17.03 -0.76 2.81
N TYR A 219 -16.24 -1.75 3.19
CA TYR A 219 -15.24 -1.64 4.25
C TYR A 219 -13.93 -2.29 3.81
N VAL A 220 -12.82 -1.85 4.41
CA VAL A 220 -11.50 -2.48 4.21
C VAL A 220 -11.26 -3.56 5.27
N SER A 221 -10.35 -4.51 4.99
CA SER A 221 -10.15 -5.66 5.89
C SER A 221 -9.41 -5.34 7.19
N ILE A 222 -8.68 -4.22 7.25
CA ILE A 222 -7.94 -3.75 8.44
C ILE A 222 -8.39 -2.33 8.74
N ALA A 223 -9.09 -2.14 9.85
CA ALA A 223 -9.61 -0.83 10.24
C ALA A 223 -9.33 -0.53 11.72
N GLU A 224 -9.43 -1.52 12.62
CA GLU A 224 -9.29 -1.36 14.08
C GLU A 224 -7.92 -1.73 14.67
#